data_AF-A0A8J4RAJ9-F1
#
_entry.id   AF-A0A8J4RAJ9-F1
#
_cell.length_a   1.000
_cell.length_b   1.000
_cell.length_c   1.000
_cell.angle_alpha   90.00
_cell.angle_beta   90.00
_cell.angle_gamma   90.00
#
_symmetry.space_group_name_H-M   'P 1'
#
loop_
_entity.id
_entity.type
_entity.pdbx_description
1 polymer ?
#
loop_
_entity_poly.entity_id
_entity_poly.type
_entity_poly.pdbx_seq_one_letter_code
_entity_poly.pdbx_strand_id
1 'polypeptide(L)' 'MLEIREHLVREKWIQIEKAKIIREKLKWCYCVEGINHLQTCRHLVQQYLDSTRGIGWGQGRSPPLPPRVS' A
#
# COMPACT_ATOMS: atom_id res chain seq x y z
N MET A 1 24.69 -17.01 -8.37
CA MET A 1 23.71 -16.35 -9.28
C MET A 1 22.26 -16.59 -8.86
N LEU A 2 21.88 -17.81 -8.44
CA LEU A 2 20.54 -18.09 -7.90
C LEU A 2 20.24 -17.39 -6.56
N GLU A 3 21.20 -17.36 -5.65
CA GLU A 3 21.05 -16.74 -4.31
C GLU A 3 20.60 -15.27 -4.39
N ILE A 4 21.25 -14.45 -5.24
CA ILE A 4 20.89 -13.03 -5.45
C ILE A 4 19.43 -12.90 -5.91
N ARG A 5 18.99 -13.77 -6.82
CA ARG A 5 17.61 -13.77 -7.31
C ARG A 5 16.62 -14.15 -6.20
N GLU A 6 16.96 -15.09 -5.34
CA GLU A 6 16.15 -15.44 -4.17
C GLU A 6 16.07 -14.30 -3.15
N HIS A 7 17.18 -13.61 -2.90
CA HIS A 7 17.20 -12.42 -2.04
C HIS A 7 16.28 -11.33 -2.57
N LEU A 8 16.35 -11.01 -3.87
CA LEU A 8 15.48 -10.03 -4.50
C LEU A 8 13.98 -10.42 -4.43
N VAL A 9 13.67 -11.70 -4.60
CA VAL A 9 12.30 -12.20 -4.46
C VAL A 9 11.84 -12.07 -3.00
N ARG A 10 12.67 -12.45 -2.02
CA ARG A 10 12.38 -12.28 -0.59
C ARG A 10 12.12 -10.82 -0.22
N GLU A 11 12.92 -9.89 -0.73
CA GLU A 11 12.72 -8.45 -0.51
C GLU A 11 11.40 -7.95 -1.09
N LYS A 12 11.02 -8.41 -2.29
CA LYS A 12 9.70 -8.10 -2.87
C LYS A 12 8.57 -8.64 -2.01
N TRP A 13 8.69 -9.86 -1.49
CA TRP A 13 7.71 -10.42 -0.54
C TRP A 13 7.61 -9.60 0.74
N ILE A 14 8.74 -9.13 1.29
CA ILE A 14 8.75 -8.23 2.45
C ILE A 14 8.00 -6.93 2.16
N GLN A 15 8.19 -6.34 0.98
CA GLN A 15 7.47 -5.13 0.57
C GLN A 15 5.95 -5.39 0.43
N ILE A 16 5.55 -6.51 -0.15
CA ILE A 16 4.15 -6.94 -0.24
C ILE A 16 3.55 -7.09 1.17
N GLU A 17 4.27 -7.74 2.07
CA GLU A 17 3.77 -7.99 3.43
C GLU A 17 3.65 -6.69 4.24
N LYS A 18 4.59 -5.76 4.07
CA LYS A 18 4.48 -4.40 4.64
C LYS A 18 3.22 -3.69 4.15
N ALA A 19 2.91 -3.76 2.86
CA ALA A 19 1.70 -3.15 2.30
C ALA A 19 0.41 -3.80 2.87
N LYS A 20 0.41 -5.11 3.13
CA LYS A 20 -0.71 -5.81 3.78
C LYS A 20 -0.95 -5.31 5.21
N ILE A 21 0.11 -5.10 6.00
CA ILE A 21 0.00 -4.56 7.36
C ILE A 21 -0.66 -3.17 7.33
N ILE A 22 -0.26 -2.29 6.40
CA ILE A 22 -0.87 -0.96 6.27
C ILE A 22 -2.35 -1.07 5.87
N ARG A 23 -2.68 -1.99 4.95
CA ARG A 23 -4.08 -2.26 4.55
C ARG A 23 -4.93 -2.70 5.75
N GLU A 24 -4.40 -3.54 6.63
CA GLU A 24 -5.11 -4.01 7.82
C GLU A 24 -5.36 -2.87 8.82
N LYS A 25 -4.35 -2.03 9.07
CA LYS A 25 -4.51 -0.80 9.86
C LYS A 25 -5.56 0.14 9.28
N LEU A 26 -5.59 0.29 7.95
CA LEU A 26 -6.58 1.12 7.27
C LEU A 26 -7.99 0.57 7.43
N LYS A 27 -8.18 -0.76 7.28
CA LYS A 27 -9.49 -1.40 7.54
C LYS A 27 -9.94 -1.16 8.97
N TRP A 28 -9.04 -1.33 9.94
CA TRP A 28 -9.34 -1.07 11.34
C TRP A 28 -9.73 0.40 11.57
N CYS A 29 -9.00 1.36 10.97
CA CYS A 29 -9.35 2.78 11.04
C CYS A 29 -10.75 3.05 10.49
N TYR A 30 -11.13 2.45 9.35
CA TYR A 30 -12.49 2.57 8.82
C TYR A 30 -13.56 2.01 9.78
N CYS A 31 -13.27 0.88 10.43
CA CYS A 31 -14.19 0.30 11.39
C CYS A 31 -14.37 1.14 12.66
N VAL A 32 -13.29 1.76 13.16
CA VAL A 32 -13.31 2.52 14.42
C VAL A 32 -13.86 3.93 14.24
N GLU A 33 -13.45 4.65 13.19
CA GLU A 33 -13.81 6.06 13.00
C GLU A 33 -15.23 6.26 12.45
N GLY A 34 -15.80 5.25 11.78
CA GLY A 34 -17.12 5.34 11.17
C GLY A 34 -17.20 6.54 10.21
N ILE A 35 -18.13 7.46 10.45
CA ILE A 35 -18.38 8.63 9.59
C ILE A 35 -17.14 9.55 9.46
N ASN A 36 -16.28 9.60 10.48
CA ASN A 36 -15.12 10.51 10.49
C ASN A 36 -13.91 10.01 9.66
N HIS A 37 -14.03 8.85 9.01
CA HIS A 37 -12.90 8.20 8.35
C HIS A 37 -12.24 9.04 7.24
N LEU A 38 -12.98 9.98 6.62
CA LEU A 38 -12.49 10.80 5.51
C LEU A 38 -11.37 11.74 5.97
N GLN A 39 -11.40 12.21 7.21
CA GLN A 39 -10.40 13.10 7.77
C GLN A 39 -9.31 12.29 8.47
N THR A 40 -9.68 11.38 9.38
CA THR A 40 -8.72 10.65 10.22
C THR A 40 -7.91 9.63 9.42
N CYS A 41 -8.54 8.80 8.57
CA CYS A 41 -7.85 7.69 7.90
C CYS A 41 -7.08 8.10 6.62
N ARG A 42 -7.16 9.37 6.20
CA ARG A 42 -6.56 9.87 4.95
C ARG A 42 -5.06 9.58 4.84
N HIS A 43 -4.33 9.71 5.94
CA HIS A 43 -2.89 9.47 5.98
C HIS A 43 -2.54 7.98 5.77
N LEU A 44 -3.35 7.06 6.32
CA LEU A 44 -3.18 5.61 6.11
C LEU A 44 -3.49 5.21 4.67
N VAL A 45 -4.49 5.83 4.04
CA VAL A 45 -4.78 5.63 2.61
C VAL A 45 -3.59 6.03 1.76
N GLN A 46 -3.00 7.21 2.02
CA GLN A 46 -1.83 7.68 1.30
C GLN A 46 -0.64 6.72 1.45
N GLN A 47 -0.34 6.31 2.69
CA GLN A 47 0.72 5.34 2.97
C GLN A 47 0.49 3.99 2.27
N TYR A 48 -0.75 3.50 2.29
CA TYR A 48 -1.11 2.25 1.62
C TYR A 48 -0.90 2.36 0.10
N LEU A 49 -1.41 3.42 -0.52
CA LEU A 49 -1.26 3.65 -1.96
C LEU A 49 0.23 3.74 -2.34
N ASP A 50 1.02 4.51 -1.59
CA ASP A 50 2.45 4.66 -1.86
C ASP A 50 3.21 3.34 -1.65
N SER A 51 2.82 2.53 -0.66
CA SER A 51 3.39 1.20 -0.41
C SER A 51 3.01 0.13 -1.44
N THR A 52 2.08 0.41 -2.35
CA THR A 52 1.68 -0.53 -3.42
C THR A 52 2.19 -0.11 -4.79
N ARG A 53 2.70 1.12 -4.93
CA ARG A 53 3.33 1.60 -6.15
C ARG A 53 4.56 0.74 -6.46
N GLY A 54 4.55 0.08 -7.61
CA GLY A 54 5.71 -0.66 -8.08
C GLY A 54 6.00 -1.99 -7.36
N ILE A 55 5.00 -2.58 -6.69
CA ILE A 55 5.18 -3.86 -5.97
C ILE A 55 4.37 -5.01 -6.62
N GLY A 56 3.47 -4.71 -7.57
CA GLY A 56 2.67 -5.71 -8.29
C GLY A 56 3.40 -6.40 -9.46
N TRP A 57 3.09 -7.69 -9.67
CA TRP A 57 3.44 -8.44 -10.89
C TRP A 57 2.60 -7.89 -12.06
N GLY A 58 3.22 -7.12 -12.97
CA GLY A 58 2.54 -6.47 -14.11
C GLY A 58 2.53 -4.93 -14.06
N GLN A 59 3.62 -4.31 -13.57
CA GLN A 59 3.75 -2.86 -13.48
C GLN A 59 3.49 -2.14 -14.81
N GLY A 60 2.53 -1.22 -14.81
CA GLY A 60 2.18 -0.37 -15.94
C GLY A 60 0.70 0.04 -16.01
N ARG A 61 -0.20 -0.60 -15.24
CA ARG A 61 -1.65 -0.39 -15.35
C ARG A 61 -2.33 0.34 -14.19
N SER A 62 -1.61 0.76 -13.14
CA SER A 62 -2.25 1.59 -12.12
C SER A 62 -2.53 2.97 -12.70
N PRO A 63 -3.79 3.39 -12.85
CA PRO A 63 -4.09 4.74 -13.28
C PRO A 63 -3.46 5.75 -12.31
N PRO A 64 -2.97 6.91 -12.80
CA PRO A 64 -2.48 7.95 -11.93
C PRO A 64 -3.57 8.33 -10.91
N LEU A 65 -3.17 8.56 -9.67
CA LEU A 65 -4.10 9.06 -8.66
C LEU A 65 -4.69 10.39 -9.16
N PRO A 66 -5.99 10.64 -8.92
CA PRO A 66 -6.57 11.94 -9.25
C PRO A 66 -5.80 13.05 -8.53
N PRO A 67 -5.68 14.25 -9.14
CA PRO A 67 -5.01 15.37 -8.50
C PRO A 67 -5.64 15.63 -7.13
N ARG A 68 -4.78 15.82 -6.14
CA ARG A 68 -5.19 16.07 -4.76
C ARG A 68 -5.91 17.42 -4.73
N VAL A 69 -7.24 17.42 -4.69
CA VAL A 69 -8.01 18.63 -4.42
C VAL A 69 -7.80 18.98 -2.94
N SER A 70 -7.19 20.13 -2.70
CA SER A 70 -6.98 20.72 -1.38
C SER A 70 -8.29 21.26 -0.81
#